data_AF-A0A3D3NW26-F1
#
_entry.id   AF-A0A3D3NW26-F1
#
_cell.length_a   1.000
_cell.length_b   1.000
_cell.length_c   1.000
_cell.angle_alpha   90.00
_cell.angle_beta   90.00
_cell.angle_gamma   90.00
#
_symmetry.space_group_name_H-M   'P 1'
#
loop_
_entity.id
_entity.type
_entity.pdbx_description
1 polymer ?
#
loop_
_entity_poly.entity_id
_entity_poly.type
_entity_poly.pdbx_seq_one_letter_code
_entity_poly.pdbx_strand_id
1 'polypeptide(L)'
;VLFRSLFSGAEGDEEKVEAVVEFLSASTWDAPQMPAGDAMRGRNLYHETGCVACHEPASDHRPANAPEDAELDRPGNASVPVVLADVWHQDALAAFLHQPLAFRPAGRMPDMLLTSQEAADIAAYLHLGRTQPGNALRAALQIPPQGIERGRQVFHEMRCAACHEAPGSSPVTAPSSHPMRALRLDQGCLAERQTSGIPRYDLNDLQKRALRLALISLQARAKPDHLAGPAQQTDWQMTRLNCYACHDRGYKGGPEDPRALHFTGTGLAIGQPGGSAHLPPSLDQAGARLGREGLEKILLGPRAPASSHTRMPLFGAPQVRPLVDWLLETDKGMPAR
;
A
#
# COMPACT_ATOMS: atom_id res chain seq x y z
N VAL A 1 20.90 3.04 -1.74
CA VAL A 1 20.86 3.71 -3.07
C VAL A 1 19.67 4.66 -3.28
N LEU A 2 18.55 4.57 -2.53
CA LEU A 2 17.32 5.36 -2.78
C LEU A 2 17.41 6.90 -2.70
N PHE A 3 18.51 7.48 -2.22
CA PHE A 3 18.57 8.90 -1.87
C PHE A 3 19.22 9.84 -2.89
N ARG A 4 19.90 9.32 -3.93
CA ARG A 4 20.68 10.15 -4.89
C ARG A 4 19.83 11.12 -5.72
N SER A 5 18.50 11.03 -5.65
CA SER A 5 17.58 11.92 -6.35
C SER A 5 16.43 12.45 -5.49
N LEU A 6 16.51 12.37 -4.14
CA LEU A 6 15.38 12.73 -3.27
C LEU A 6 14.93 14.19 -3.45
N PHE A 7 15.83 15.08 -3.87
CA PHE A 7 15.52 16.48 -4.17
C PHE A 7 15.94 16.84 -5.60
N SER A 8 15.16 17.68 -6.26
CA SER A 8 15.41 18.08 -7.64
C SER A 8 16.51 19.13 -7.77
N GLY A 9 17.38 19.04 -8.78
CA GLY A 9 18.36 20.11 -9.09
C GLY A 9 19.57 20.11 -8.14
N ALA A 10 20.75 19.96 -8.75
CA ALA A 10 21.96 19.35 -8.21
C ALA A 10 21.81 17.82 -8.11
N GLU A 11 22.71 17.10 -8.77
CA GLU A 11 23.02 15.71 -8.41
C GLU A 11 23.06 15.65 -6.89
N GLY A 12 22.26 14.76 -6.30
CA GLY A 12 22.08 14.72 -4.85
C GLY A 12 23.45 14.72 -4.19
N ASP A 13 23.77 15.81 -3.51
CA ASP A 13 25.04 16.01 -2.84
C ASP A 13 25.31 14.77 -1.98
N GLU A 14 26.24 13.95 -2.45
CA GLU A 14 26.46 12.61 -1.93
C GLU A 14 26.84 12.65 -0.45
N GLU A 15 27.49 13.74 -0.05
CA GLU A 15 27.80 14.07 1.34
C GLU A 15 26.51 14.37 2.13
N LYS A 16 25.57 15.17 1.59
CA LYS A 16 24.28 15.39 2.27
C LYS A 16 23.47 14.09 2.43
N VAL A 17 23.47 13.24 1.42
CA VAL A 17 22.82 11.93 1.47
C VAL A 17 23.47 11.05 2.53
N GLU A 18 24.81 11.01 2.54
CA GLU A 18 25.58 10.23 3.52
C GLU A 18 25.29 10.70 4.94
N ALA A 19 25.30 12.02 5.17
CA ALA A 19 24.98 12.63 6.45
C ALA A 19 23.58 12.24 6.94
N VAL A 20 22.56 12.34 6.08
CA VAL A 20 21.18 11.96 6.45
C VAL A 20 21.10 10.46 6.77
N VAL A 21 21.79 9.61 6.02
CA VAL A 21 21.83 8.17 6.33
C VAL A 21 22.48 7.92 7.68
N GLU A 22 23.62 8.55 7.99
CA GLU A 22 24.25 8.42 9.32
C GLU A 22 23.31 8.85 10.45
N PHE A 23 22.60 9.97 10.28
CA PHE A 23 21.62 10.45 11.26
C PHE A 23 20.45 9.46 11.45
N LEU A 24 19.87 8.95 10.36
CA LEU A 24 18.76 8.00 10.43
C LEU A 24 19.21 6.63 10.96
N SER A 25 20.40 6.16 10.60
CA SER A 25 20.98 4.90 11.08
C SER A 25 21.42 4.96 12.55
N ALA A 26 21.65 6.16 13.10
CA ALA A 26 21.85 6.34 14.54
C ALA A 26 20.56 6.17 15.36
N SER A 27 19.39 6.15 14.72
CA SER A 27 18.14 5.83 15.40
C SER A 27 18.09 4.34 15.75
N THR A 28 17.98 4.06 17.04
CA THR A 28 17.86 2.71 17.59
C THR A 28 16.42 2.20 17.43
N TRP A 29 16.02 1.85 16.20
CA TRP A 29 14.88 0.96 16.05
C TRP A 29 15.39 -0.47 16.01
N ASP A 30 15.37 -1.12 17.17
CA ASP A 30 15.61 -2.55 17.26
C ASP A 30 14.37 -3.26 16.72
N ALA A 31 14.51 -3.88 15.54
CA ALA A 31 13.47 -4.74 15.01
C ALA A 31 13.18 -5.84 16.04
N PRO A 32 11.90 -6.07 16.40
CA PRO A 32 11.58 -7.11 17.37
C PRO A 32 12.04 -8.46 16.82
N GLN A 33 12.64 -9.29 17.66
CA GLN A 33 13.03 -10.62 17.25
C GLN A 33 11.80 -11.44 16.86
N MET A 34 11.79 -11.95 15.64
CA MET A 34 10.69 -12.76 15.11
C MET A 34 11.07 -14.26 15.13
N PRO A 35 10.09 -15.17 15.09
CA PRO A 35 10.36 -16.59 14.93
C PRO A 35 11.15 -16.87 13.65
N ALA A 36 11.86 -18.00 13.60
CA ALA A 36 12.50 -18.44 12.37
C ALA A 36 11.44 -18.82 11.32
N GLY A 37 11.51 -18.22 10.14
CA GLY A 37 10.58 -18.47 9.04
C GLY A 37 10.99 -19.65 8.15
N ASP A 38 10.00 -20.34 7.60
CA ASP A 38 10.13 -21.32 6.52
C ASP A 38 9.66 -20.72 5.19
N ALA A 39 10.59 -20.55 4.26
CA ALA A 39 10.31 -19.94 2.97
C ALA A 39 9.33 -20.73 2.10
N MET A 40 9.25 -22.06 2.23
CA MET A 40 8.29 -22.87 1.46
C MET A 40 6.87 -22.70 1.98
N ARG A 41 6.69 -22.70 3.31
CA ARG A 41 5.39 -22.34 3.91
C ARG A 41 5.00 -20.91 3.59
N GLY A 42 5.97 -19.98 3.67
CA GLY A 42 5.78 -18.58 3.34
C GLY A 42 5.33 -18.35 1.90
N ARG A 43 5.90 -19.12 0.96
CA ARG A 43 5.48 -19.10 -0.44
C ARG A 43 4.01 -19.46 -0.58
N ASN A 44 3.53 -20.51 0.06
CA ASN A 44 2.12 -20.90 -0.02
C ASN A 44 1.21 -19.85 0.63
N LEU A 45 1.57 -19.39 1.84
CA LEU A 45 0.82 -18.37 2.56
C LEU A 45 0.68 -17.07 1.76
N TYR A 46 1.74 -16.60 1.11
CA TYR A 46 1.72 -15.41 0.25
C TYR A 46 0.68 -15.51 -0.87
N HIS A 47 0.57 -16.69 -1.49
CA HIS A 47 -0.37 -16.89 -2.60
C HIS A 47 -1.81 -17.13 -2.13
N GLU A 48 -2.03 -17.78 -0.99
CA GLU A 48 -3.38 -18.20 -0.57
C GLU A 48 -4.09 -17.17 0.33
N THR A 49 -3.34 -16.46 1.17
CA THR A 49 -3.90 -15.56 2.20
C THR A 49 -4.51 -14.29 1.62
N GLY A 50 -4.17 -13.95 0.37
CA GLY A 50 -4.68 -12.78 -0.35
C GLY A 50 -3.63 -11.72 -0.71
N CYS A 51 -2.33 -11.95 -0.45
CA CYS A 51 -1.28 -10.99 -0.81
C CYS A 51 -1.28 -10.73 -2.32
N VAL A 52 -1.52 -11.78 -3.11
CA VAL A 52 -1.59 -11.73 -4.58
C VAL A 52 -2.81 -11.03 -5.14
N ALA A 53 -3.74 -10.54 -4.32
CA ALA A 53 -4.77 -9.62 -4.80
C ALA A 53 -4.18 -8.24 -5.12
N CYS A 54 -3.16 -7.81 -4.36
CA CYS A 54 -2.51 -6.52 -4.52
C CYS A 54 -1.09 -6.64 -5.09
N HIS A 55 -0.34 -7.67 -4.68
CA HIS A 55 1.03 -7.92 -5.11
C HIS A 55 1.06 -8.95 -6.25
N GLU A 56 2.15 -9.00 -7.01
CA GLU A 56 2.24 -9.95 -8.11
C GLU A 56 2.46 -11.38 -7.58
N PRO A 57 1.74 -12.40 -8.07
CA PRO A 57 2.09 -13.79 -7.81
C PRO A 57 3.47 -14.10 -8.38
N ALA A 58 4.18 -15.04 -7.75
CA ALA A 58 5.46 -15.47 -8.28
C ALA A 58 5.26 -16.31 -9.54
N SER A 59 6.11 -16.07 -10.54
CA SER A 59 6.04 -16.76 -11.83
C SER A 59 6.30 -18.26 -11.74
N ASP A 60 6.94 -18.71 -10.65
CA ASP A 60 7.24 -20.12 -10.40
C ASP A 60 6.22 -20.79 -9.47
N HIS A 61 5.20 -20.08 -8.99
CA HIS A 61 4.14 -20.63 -8.16
C HIS A 61 2.92 -21.02 -8.99
N ARG A 62 2.50 -22.27 -8.83
CA ARG A 62 1.30 -22.78 -9.43
C ARG A 62 0.16 -22.85 -8.40
N PRO A 63 -0.95 -22.12 -8.61
CA PRO A 63 -2.13 -22.24 -7.77
C PRO A 63 -2.75 -23.64 -7.87
N ALA A 64 -3.28 -24.16 -6.77
CA ALA A 64 -3.89 -25.48 -6.70
C ALA A 64 -5.11 -25.65 -7.63
N ASN A 65 -5.81 -24.56 -7.96
CA ASN A 65 -6.98 -24.57 -8.84
C ASN A 65 -6.61 -24.49 -10.34
N ALA A 66 -5.32 -24.37 -10.69
CA ALA A 66 -4.92 -24.30 -12.09
C ALA A 66 -4.90 -25.70 -12.73
N PRO A 67 -5.46 -25.88 -13.94
CA PRO A 67 -5.36 -27.14 -14.70
C PRO A 67 -3.90 -27.53 -14.94
N GLU A 68 -3.57 -28.83 -14.90
CA GLU A 68 -2.18 -29.33 -14.87
C GLU A 68 -1.33 -28.97 -16.11
N ASP A 69 -1.95 -28.65 -17.23
CA ASP A 69 -1.27 -28.27 -18.47
C ASP A 69 -1.57 -26.84 -18.93
N ALA A 70 -2.26 -26.04 -18.10
CA ALA A 70 -2.57 -24.65 -18.44
C ALA A 70 -1.34 -23.75 -18.24
N GLU A 71 -1.03 -22.96 -19.27
CA GLU A 71 -0.15 -21.80 -19.12
C GLU A 71 -0.84 -20.76 -18.22
N LEU A 72 -0.11 -20.26 -17.23
CA LEU A 72 -0.62 -19.26 -16.32
C LEU A 72 -0.35 -17.87 -16.89
N ASP A 73 -1.41 -17.20 -17.29
CA ASP A 73 -1.33 -15.80 -17.66
C ASP A 73 -0.82 -14.95 -16.50
N ARG A 74 -0.04 -13.91 -16.83
CA ARG A 74 0.34 -12.91 -15.85
C ARG A 74 -0.83 -11.96 -15.58
N PRO A 75 -0.97 -11.45 -14.35
CA PRO A 75 -1.86 -10.34 -14.05
C PRO A 75 -1.71 -9.18 -15.03
N GLY A 76 -2.82 -8.73 -15.63
CA GLY A 76 -2.85 -7.55 -16.48
C GLY A 76 -3.01 -6.26 -15.66
N ASN A 77 -3.66 -6.35 -14.49
CA ASN A 77 -3.78 -5.22 -13.58
C ASN A 77 -2.47 -4.96 -12.82
N ALA A 78 -2.18 -3.67 -12.59
CA ALA A 78 -0.97 -3.23 -11.92
C ALA A 78 -0.83 -3.83 -10.50
N SER A 79 0.30 -4.46 -10.24
CA SER A 79 0.69 -4.97 -8.92
C SER A 79 1.39 -3.90 -8.09
N VAL A 80 1.20 -3.94 -6.78
CA VAL A 80 2.04 -3.22 -5.82
C VAL A 80 3.40 -3.91 -5.75
N PRO A 81 4.52 -3.23 -6.05
CA PRO A 81 5.84 -3.84 -6.03
C PRO A 81 6.26 -4.32 -4.63
N VAL A 82 6.85 -5.51 -4.55
CA VAL A 82 7.42 -6.09 -3.32
C VAL A 82 8.91 -5.77 -3.14
N VAL A 83 9.46 -4.87 -3.95
CA VAL A 83 10.89 -4.49 -3.98
C VAL A 83 11.40 -3.94 -2.64
N LEU A 84 10.51 -3.42 -1.80
CA LEU A 84 10.90 -2.94 -0.48
C LEU A 84 11.35 -4.07 0.45
N ALA A 85 10.94 -5.32 0.22
CA ALA A 85 11.43 -6.44 1.01
C ALA A 85 12.97 -6.60 0.90
N ASP A 86 13.56 -6.19 -0.23
CA ASP A 86 15.00 -6.35 -0.51
C ASP A 86 15.88 -5.47 0.40
N VAL A 87 15.32 -4.39 0.93
CA VAL A 87 16.05 -3.40 1.75
C VAL A 87 15.66 -3.43 3.22
N TRP A 88 14.76 -4.33 3.61
CA TRP A 88 14.35 -4.50 5.00
C TRP A 88 15.17 -5.60 5.66
N HIS A 89 15.40 -5.46 6.97
CA HIS A 89 15.82 -6.60 7.78
C HIS A 89 14.68 -7.63 7.82
N GLN A 90 15.00 -8.93 7.82
CA GLN A 90 13.98 -9.98 7.77
C GLN A 90 12.99 -9.88 8.94
N ASP A 91 13.48 -9.70 10.17
CA ASP A 91 12.61 -9.56 11.35
C ASP A 91 11.80 -8.27 11.32
N ALA A 92 12.35 -7.19 10.75
CA ALA A 92 11.59 -5.96 10.56
C ALA A 92 10.43 -6.17 9.58
N LEU A 93 10.67 -6.90 8.49
CA LEU A 93 9.65 -7.22 7.50
C LEU A 93 8.57 -8.11 8.12
N ALA A 94 8.97 -9.16 8.86
CA ALA A 94 8.04 -10.03 9.56
C ALA A 94 7.20 -9.25 10.61
N ALA A 95 7.81 -8.35 11.38
CA ALA A 95 7.11 -7.50 12.33
C ALA A 95 6.09 -6.57 11.63
N PHE A 96 6.47 -5.98 10.50
CA PHE A 96 5.57 -5.16 9.69
C PHE A 96 4.41 -5.96 9.10
N LEU A 97 4.67 -7.16 8.55
CA LEU A 97 3.62 -8.03 8.01
C LEU A 97 2.65 -8.49 9.11
N HIS A 98 3.14 -8.71 10.33
CA HIS A 98 2.32 -9.09 11.47
C HIS A 98 1.41 -7.95 11.95
N GLN A 99 1.89 -6.69 11.96
CA GLN A 99 1.12 -5.54 12.46
C GLN A 99 1.30 -4.26 11.61
N PRO A 100 0.88 -4.25 10.33
CA PRO A 100 1.17 -3.14 9.42
C PRO A 100 0.50 -1.82 9.86
N LEU A 101 -0.66 -1.92 10.53
CA LEU A 101 -1.41 -0.78 11.04
C LEU A 101 -0.74 -0.10 12.26
N ALA A 102 0.14 -0.79 12.98
CA ALA A 102 0.95 -0.16 14.04
C ALA A 102 1.99 0.80 13.45
N PHE A 103 2.53 0.48 12.27
CA PHE A 103 3.48 1.33 11.53
C PHE A 103 2.77 2.46 10.78
N ARG A 104 1.66 2.15 10.09
CA ARG A 104 0.91 3.12 9.29
C ARG A 104 -0.60 2.91 9.46
N PRO A 105 -1.24 3.54 10.46
CA PRO A 105 -2.68 3.40 10.69
C PRO A 105 -3.55 3.82 9.51
N ALA A 106 -3.06 4.72 8.65
CA ALA A 106 -3.72 5.16 7.42
C ALA A 106 -3.14 4.50 6.15
N GLY A 107 -2.34 3.45 6.30
CA GLY A 107 -1.68 2.74 5.21
C GLY A 107 -2.63 1.96 4.31
N ARG A 108 -2.17 1.67 3.09
CA ARG A 108 -2.88 0.82 2.13
C ARG A 108 -2.58 -0.67 2.29
N MET A 109 -1.47 -1.03 2.94
CA MET A 109 -1.19 -2.41 3.32
C MET A 109 -2.04 -2.73 4.55
N PRO A 110 -3.06 -3.58 4.44
CA PRO A 110 -3.93 -3.88 5.55
C PRO A 110 -3.32 -4.97 6.42
N ASP A 111 -3.89 -5.15 7.61
CA ASP A 111 -3.59 -6.28 8.47
C ASP A 111 -4.31 -7.53 7.92
N MET A 112 -3.50 -8.50 7.47
CA MET A 112 -3.96 -9.78 6.94
C MET A 112 -4.20 -10.82 8.05
N LEU A 113 -4.13 -10.41 9.31
CA LEU A 113 -4.34 -11.23 10.51
C LEU A 113 -3.34 -12.37 10.59
N LEU A 114 -2.10 -12.10 10.19
CA LEU A 114 -1.04 -13.09 10.23
C LEU A 114 -0.62 -13.35 11.67
N THR A 115 -0.39 -14.61 12.01
CA THR A 115 0.36 -14.92 13.23
C THR A 115 1.82 -14.49 13.07
N SER A 116 2.56 -14.40 14.19
CA SER A 116 4.00 -14.09 14.14
C SER A 116 4.78 -15.10 13.30
N GLN A 117 4.41 -16.39 13.34
CA GLN A 117 5.03 -17.44 12.54
C GLN A 117 4.69 -17.31 11.05
N GLU A 118 3.43 -17.05 10.69
CA GLU A 118 3.03 -16.84 9.29
C GLU A 118 3.74 -15.63 8.68
N ALA A 119 3.84 -14.54 9.45
CA ALA A 119 4.56 -13.35 9.03
C ALA A 119 6.06 -13.62 8.84
N ALA A 120 6.68 -14.39 9.72
CA ALA A 120 8.07 -14.81 9.59
C ALA A 120 8.31 -15.72 8.38
N ASP A 121 7.42 -16.70 8.14
CA ASP A 121 7.47 -17.59 6.99
C ASP A 121 7.39 -16.78 5.68
N ILE A 122 6.42 -15.86 5.56
CA ILE A 122 6.30 -14.98 4.38
C ILE A 122 7.53 -14.07 4.24
N ALA A 123 8.05 -13.50 5.32
CA ALA A 123 9.24 -12.67 5.26
C ALA A 123 10.47 -13.46 4.77
N ALA A 124 10.65 -14.70 5.22
CA ALA A 124 11.70 -15.60 4.75
C ALA A 124 11.55 -15.92 3.26
N TYR A 125 10.32 -16.15 2.80
CA TYR A 125 10.02 -16.33 1.38
C TYR A 125 10.36 -15.08 0.54
N LEU A 126 9.97 -13.89 0.99
CA LEU A 126 10.25 -12.64 0.27
C LEU A 126 11.74 -12.29 0.23
N HIS A 127 12.56 -12.90 1.07
CA HIS A 127 14.03 -12.82 1.01
C HIS A 127 14.68 -13.96 0.22
N LEU A 128 13.92 -14.98 -0.20
CA LEU A 128 14.47 -16.12 -0.93
C LEU A 128 15.05 -15.67 -2.27
N GLY A 129 16.31 -16.01 -2.52
CA GLY A 129 17.02 -15.59 -3.73
C GLY A 129 17.30 -14.09 -3.81
N ARG A 130 16.97 -13.32 -2.76
CA ARG A 130 17.24 -11.89 -2.67
C ARG A 130 18.44 -11.68 -1.77
N THR A 131 19.58 -11.40 -2.37
CA THR A 131 20.66 -10.76 -1.61
C THR A 131 20.19 -9.35 -1.32
N GLN A 132 20.24 -8.93 -0.04
CA GLN A 132 20.18 -7.49 0.25
C GLN A 132 21.18 -6.83 -0.69
N PRO A 133 20.77 -5.86 -1.52
CA PRO A 133 21.71 -5.20 -2.39
C PRO A 133 22.74 -4.55 -1.47
N GLY A 134 23.90 -5.19 -1.33
CA GLY A 134 25.08 -4.56 -0.77
C GLY A 134 25.18 -3.22 -1.48
N ASN A 135 25.39 -2.15 -0.73
CA ASN A 135 25.34 -0.80 -1.28
C ASN A 135 26.65 -0.55 -2.05
N ALA A 136 26.94 -1.37 -3.06
CA ALA A 136 28.17 -1.39 -3.86
C ALA A 136 28.42 -0.03 -4.49
N LEU A 137 27.36 0.69 -4.84
CA LEU A 137 27.45 2.08 -5.26
C LEU A 137 27.96 2.98 -4.11
N ARG A 138 27.37 2.94 -2.92
CA ARG A 138 27.86 3.71 -1.75
C ARG A 138 29.32 3.36 -1.41
N ALA A 139 29.67 2.08 -1.45
CA ALA A 139 31.04 1.62 -1.22
C ALA A 139 32.02 2.13 -2.29
N ALA A 140 31.60 2.13 -3.55
CA ALA A 140 32.41 2.63 -4.67
C ALA A 140 32.63 4.16 -4.62
N LEU A 141 31.69 4.91 -4.04
CA LEU A 141 31.79 6.37 -3.95
C LEU A 141 32.75 6.86 -2.86
N GLN A 142 33.15 5.99 -1.93
CA GLN A 142 34.15 6.28 -0.89
C GLN A 142 33.87 7.61 -0.16
N ILE A 143 32.59 7.94 0.06
CA ILE A 143 32.18 9.19 0.69
C ILE A 143 32.66 9.16 2.15
N PRO A 144 33.46 10.14 2.60
CA PRO A 144 33.92 10.18 3.98
C PRO A 144 32.74 10.37 4.94
N PRO A 145 32.83 9.87 6.18
CA PRO A 145 31.80 10.10 7.19
C PRO A 145 31.52 11.59 7.37
N GLN A 146 30.25 11.95 7.41
CA GLN A 146 29.79 13.34 7.47
C GLN A 146 29.41 13.79 8.88
N GLY A 147 29.12 12.82 9.75
CA GLY A 147 28.68 13.02 11.12
C GLY A 147 27.16 13.09 11.25
N ILE A 148 26.65 12.44 12.31
CA ILE A 148 25.23 12.44 12.70
C ILE A 148 24.67 13.86 12.84
N GLU A 149 25.45 14.79 13.39
CA GLU A 149 25.03 16.17 13.61
C GLU A 149 24.83 16.94 12.29
N ARG A 150 25.72 16.71 11.31
CA ARG A 150 25.54 17.25 9.96
C ARG A 150 24.28 16.67 9.31
N GLY A 151 24.04 15.38 9.50
CA GLY A 151 22.82 14.70 9.04
C GLY A 151 21.55 15.31 9.61
N ARG A 152 21.54 15.59 10.92
CA ARG A 152 20.44 16.26 11.62
C ARG A 152 20.19 17.66 11.07
N GLN A 153 21.25 18.42 10.79
CA GLN A 153 21.15 19.73 10.17
C GLN A 153 20.53 19.64 8.77
N VAL A 154 21.02 18.73 7.93
CA VAL A 154 20.47 18.51 6.57
C VAL A 154 19.01 18.06 6.64
N PHE A 155 18.64 17.17 7.56
CA PHE A 155 17.25 16.72 7.73
C PHE A 155 16.30 17.89 8.03
N HIS A 156 16.76 18.88 8.80
CA HIS A 156 16.01 20.10 9.10
C HIS A 156 16.00 21.10 7.91
N GLU A 157 17.15 21.38 7.30
CA GLU A 157 17.29 22.28 6.14
C GLU A 157 16.41 21.82 4.97
N MET A 158 16.35 20.51 4.74
CA MET A 158 15.54 19.89 3.69
C MET A 158 14.07 19.69 4.11
N ARG A 159 13.71 20.15 5.31
CA ARG A 159 12.35 20.11 5.87
C ARG A 159 11.74 18.71 5.95
N CYS A 160 12.55 17.67 6.10
CA CYS A 160 12.07 16.29 6.22
C CYS A 160 11.11 16.15 7.43
N ALA A 161 11.40 16.87 8.51
CA ALA A 161 10.58 16.95 9.73
C ALA A 161 9.18 17.58 9.54
N ALA A 162 8.87 18.15 8.36
CA ALA A 162 7.53 18.62 8.05
C ALA A 162 6.55 17.48 7.73
N CYS A 163 7.06 16.28 7.43
CA CYS A 163 6.24 15.10 7.09
C CYS A 163 6.70 13.81 7.78
N HIS A 164 7.97 13.71 8.17
CA HIS A 164 8.54 12.55 8.85
C HIS A 164 8.93 12.92 10.27
N GLU A 165 8.45 12.15 11.25
CA GLU A 165 8.97 12.22 12.61
C GLU A 165 10.34 11.54 12.65
N ALA A 166 11.29 12.13 13.38
CA ALA A 166 12.60 11.55 13.64
C ALA A 166 13.03 11.83 15.09
N PRO A 167 13.75 10.90 15.76
CA PRO A 167 14.29 11.13 17.10
C PRO A 167 15.13 12.41 17.16
N GLY A 168 14.88 13.25 18.17
CA GLY A 168 15.59 14.52 18.34
C GLY A 168 15.26 15.60 17.31
N SER A 169 14.35 15.34 16.36
CA SER A 169 13.79 16.41 15.51
C SER A 169 12.63 17.08 16.24
N SER A 170 12.67 18.41 16.34
CA SER A 170 11.50 19.17 16.79
C SER A 170 10.42 19.09 15.72
N PRO A 171 9.14 18.90 16.08
CA PRO A 171 8.05 19.01 15.13
C PRO A 171 8.15 20.37 14.45
N VAL A 172 8.39 20.38 13.14
CA VAL A 172 8.30 21.62 12.38
C VAL A 172 6.84 22.01 12.43
N THR A 173 6.54 23.20 12.95
CA THR A 173 5.19 23.77 12.90
C THR A 173 4.73 23.62 11.46
N ALA A 174 3.71 22.78 11.21
CA ALA A 174 3.32 22.38 9.88
C ALA A 174 3.24 23.64 9.01
N PRO A 175 4.01 23.75 7.91
CA PRO A 175 3.93 24.95 7.09
C PRO A 175 2.47 25.14 6.70
N SER A 176 2.01 26.40 6.68
CA SER A 176 0.76 26.75 6.05
C SER A 176 0.86 26.32 4.58
N SER A 177 0.38 25.11 4.27
CA SER A 177 0.29 24.68 2.88
C SER A 177 -0.61 25.68 2.17
N HIS A 178 -0.19 26.14 0.98
CA HIS A 178 -1.08 26.95 0.16
C HIS A 178 -2.32 26.11 -0.15
N PRO A 179 -3.53 26.69 -0.09
CA PRO A 179 -4.73 26.01 -0.56
C PRO A 179 -4.50 25.46 -1.96
N MET A 180 -5.01 24.26 -2.29
CA MET A 180 -4.79 23.65 -3.62
C MET A 180 -5.17 24.59 -4.78
N ARG A 181 -6.25 25.37 -4.59
CA ARG A 181 -6.70 26.41 -5.53
C ARG A 181 -5.75 27.60 -5.72
N ALA A 182 -4.72 27.74 -4.90
CA ALA A 182 -3.71 28.80 -5.00
C ALA A 182 -2.37 28.26 -5.51
N LEU A 183 -2.27 26.96 -5.81
CA LEU A 183 -1.04 26.36 -6.33
C LEU A 183 -0.78 26.80 -7.77
N ARG A 184 0.48 27.11 -8.08
CA ARG A 184 0.91 27.43 -9.45
C ARG A 184 1.06 26.13 -10.26
N LEU A 185 0.70 26.18 -11.54
CA LEU A 185 0.59 24.99 -12.41
C LEU A 185 1.93 24.56 -13.05
N ASP A 186 2.95 25.40 -12.95
CA ASP A 186 4.25 25.31 -13.63
C ASP A 186 5.42 25.28 -12.64
N GLN A 187 5.15 25.03 -11.36
CA GLN A 187 6.10 25.29 -10.27
C GLN A 187 6.11 24.13 -9.25
N GLY A 188 7.15 24.10 -8.42
CA GLY A 188 7.35 22.98 -7.50
C GLY A 188 7.44 21.67 -8.25
N CYS A 189 6.71 20.65 -7.81
CA CYS A 189 6.68 19.33 -8.45
C CYS A 189 6.19 19.37 -9.90
N LEU A 190 5.42 20.39 -10.29
CA LEU A 190 4.86 20.55 -11.63
C LEU A 190 5.73 21.39 -12.57
N ALA A 191 6.91 21.85 -12.13
CA ALA A 191 7.83 22.54 -13.02
C ALA A 191 8.42 21.60 -14.09
N GLU A 192 8.79 22.17 -15.24
CA GLU A 192 9.55 21.45 -16.27
C GLU A 192 10.93 21.06 -15.72
N ARG A 193 11.62 22.02 -15.07
CA ARG A 193 12.83 21.81 -14.28
C ARG A 193 12.58 22.31 -12.86
N GLN A 194 12.59 21.41 -11.90
CA GLN A 194 12.37 21.78 -10.50
C GLN A 194 13.65 22.37 -9.88
N THR A 195 13.48 23.32 -8.96
CA THR A 195 14.58 23.99 -8.25
C THR A 195 15.16 23.11 -7.13
N SER A 196 16.41 23.38 -6.72
CA SER A 196 17.04 22.73 -5.57
C SER A 196 16.19 22.85 -4.30
N GLY A 197 16.21 21.82 -3.46
CA GLY A 197 15.50 21.79 -2.17
C GLY A 197 14.04 21.32 -2.21
N ILE A 198 13.51 20.91 -3.37
CA ILE A 198 12.14 20.39 -3.50
C ILE A 198 12.17 18.87 -3.63
N PRO A 199 11.36 18.09 -2.87
CA PRO A 199 11.29 16.65 -3.02
C PRO A 199 10.96 16.26 -4.46
N ARG A 200 11.72 15.32 -5.02
CA ARG A 200 11.51 14.77 -6.36
C ARG A 200 10.57 13.58 -6.28
N TYR A 201 9.39 13.73 -6.86
CA TYR A 201 8.38 12.67 -6.96
C TYR A 201 8.42 11.90 -8.29
N ASP A 202 9.43 12.16 -9.13
CA ASP A 202 9.65 11.56 -10.45
C ASP A 202 8.39 11.44 -11.33
N LEU A 203 7.57 12.49 -11.30
CA LEU A 203 6.32 12.56 -12.06
C LEU A 203 6.62 12.61 -13.55
N ASN A 204 6.04 11.68 -14.31
CA ASN A 204 6.10 11.70 -15.77
C ASN A 204 5.19 12.78 -16.36
N ASP A 205 5.32 13.04 -17.66
CA ASP A 205 4.58 14.13 -18.34
C ASP A 205 3.06 13.93 -18.29
N LEU A 206 2.60 12.68 -18.38
CA LEU A 206 1.19 12.35 -18.26
C LEU A 206 0.64 12.69 -16.86
N GLN A 207 1.37 12.33 -15.81
CA GLN A 207 1.02 12.63 -14.42
C GLN A 207 1.05 14.14 -14.14
N LYS A 208 2.09 14.85 -14.60
CA LYS A 208 2.16 16.31 -14.51
C LYS A 208 0.96 16.96 -15.21
N ARG A 209 0.62 16.51 -16.41
CA ARG A 209 -0.55 17.01 -17.17
C ARG A 209 -1.87 16.74 -16.43
N ALA A 210 -2.07 15.53 -15.91
CA ALA A 210 -3.26 15.17 -15.15
C ALA A 210 -3.42 16.04 -13.88
N LEU A 211 -2.33 16.24 -13.13
CA LEU A 211 -2.34 17.10 -11.94
C LEU A 211 -2.63 18.56 -12.29
N ARG A 212 -2.04 19.09 -13.38
CA ARG A 212 -2.34 20.45 -13.87
C ARG A 212 -3.82 20.61 -14.21
N LEU A 213 -4.42 19.65 -14.92
CA LEU A 213 -5.84 19.68 -15.26
C LEU A 213 -6.74 19.60 -14.02
N ALA A 214 -6.40 18.75 -13.03
CA ALA A 214 -7.12 18.68 -11.78
C ALA A 214 -7.07 20.01 -11.00
N LEU A 215 -5.91 20.66 -10.93
CA LEU A 215 -5.75 21.98 -10.31
C LEU A 215 -6.53 23.07 -11.05
N ILE A 216 -6.53 23.08 -12.39
CA ILE A 216 -7.33 24.01 -13.19
C ILE A 216 -8.81 23.86 -12.86
N SER A 217 -9.32 22.62 -12.76
CA SER A 217 -10.71 22.36 -12.38
C SER A 217 -11.03 22.91 -10.99
N LEU A 218 -10.14 22.70 -10.01
CA LEU A 218 -10.31 23.21 -8.64
C LEU A 218 -10.28 24.76 -8.60
N GLN A 219 -9.40 25.38 -9.38
CA GLN A 219 -9.22 26.83 -9.47
C GLN A 219 -10.43 27.52 -10.11
N ALA A 220 -11.02 26.89 -11.12
CA ALA A 220 -12.23 27.37 -11.79
C ALA A 220 -13.49 27.33 -10.90
N ARG A 221 -13.37 26.87 -9.64
CA ARG A 221 -14.50 26.61 -8.74
C ARG A 221 -15.56 25.71 -9.35
N ALA A 222 -15.19 24.90 -10.35
CA ALA A 222 -15.98 23.72 -10.65
C ALA A 222 -16.02 22.95 -9.33
N LYS A 223 -17.20 22.82 -8.70
CA LYS A 223 -17.36 21.85 -7.62
C LYS A 223 -17.02 20.54 -8.27
N PRO A 224 -15.86 19.94 -7.97
CA PRO A 224 -15.56 18.68 -8.60
C PRO A 224 -16.61 17.72 -8.06
N ASP A 225 -17.49 17.22 -8.93
CA ASP A 225 -18.57 16.34 -8.49
C ASP A 225 -18.04 15.03 -7.92
N HIS A 226 -16.73 14.75 -8.00
CA HIS A 226 -16.14 13.61 -7.32
C HIS A 226 -16.21 13.80 -5.79
N LEU A 227 -16.89 12.87 -5.10
CA LEU A 227 -17.21 12.88 -3.66
C LEU A 227 -18.40 13.76 -3.25
N ALA A 228 -19.20 14.26 -4.20
CA ALA A 228 -20.39 15.07 -3.89
C ALA A 228 -21.51 14.24 -3.23
N GLY A 229 -21.54 12.92 -3.45
CA GLY A 229 -22.52 12.02 -2.85
C GLY A 229 -21.95 10.68 -2.34
N PRO A 230 -22.74 9.95 -1.52
CA PRO A 230 -22.34 8.68 -0.90
C PRO A 230 -21.83 7.62 -1.88
N ALA A 231 -22.42 7.54 -3.08
CA ALA A 231 -22.00 6.57 -4.10
C ALA A 231 -20.56 6.82 -4.57
N GLN A 232 -20.20 8.08 -4.81
CA GLN A 232 -18.85 8.46 -5.23
C GLN A 232 -17.86 8.37 -4.07
N GLN A 233 -18.30 8.68 -2.84
CA GLN A 233 -17.48 8.51 -1.63
C GLN A 233 -17.16 7.03 -1.37
N THR A 234 -18.15 6.15 -1.56
CA THR A 234 -17.98 4.69 -1.55
C THR A 234 -16.96 4.25 -2.59
N ASP A 235 -17.17 4.62 -3.86
CA ASP A 235 -16.29 4.22 -4.97
C ASP A 235 -14.84 4.68 -4.75
N TRP A 236 -14.66 5.93 -4.33
CA TRP A 236 -13.34 6.49 -4.05
C TRP A 236 -12.65 5.77 -2.90
N GLN A 237 -13.36 5.49 -1.81
CA GLN A 237 -12.77 4.83 -0.65
C GLN A 237 -12.43 3.37 -0.95
N MET A 238 -13.30 2.66 -1.66
CA MET A 238 -13.03 1.29 -2.13
C MET A 238 -11.84 1.26 -3.10
N THR A 239 -11.72 2.24 -3.99
CA THR A 239 -10.55 2.37 -4.89
C THR A 239 -9.27 2.68 -4.10
N ARG A 240 -9.32 3.61 -3.15
CA ARG A 240 -8.17 4.03 -2.34
C ARG A 240 -7.61 2.91 -1.47
N LEU A 241 -8.49 2.09 -0.89
CA LEU A 241 -8.13 0.93 -0.07
C LEU A 241 -7.97 -0.36 -0.90
N ASN A 242 -8.12 -0.28 -2.22
CA ASN A 242 -8.02 -1.40 -3.15
C ASN A 242 -9.00 -2.56 -2.89
N CYS A 243 -10.18 -2.27 -2.35
CA CYS A 243 -11.22 -3.28 -2.12
C CYS A 243 -11.64 -3.98 -3.42
N TYR A 244 -11.54 -3.28 -4.55
CA TYR A 244 -11.87 -3.78 -5.88
C TYR A 244 -10.95 -4.88 -6.40
N ALA A 245 -9.78 -5.10 -5.78
CA ALA A 245 -8.91 -6.22 -6.13
C ALA A 245 -9.51 -7.59 -5.76
N CYS A 246 -10.42 -7.61 -4.79
CA CYS A 246 -11.06 -8.82 -4.28
C CYS A 246 -12.57 -8.81 -4.55
N HIS A 247 -13.22 -7.66 -4.36
CA HIS A 247 -14.66 -7.54 -4.44
C HIS A 247 -15.09 -6.83 -5.71
N ASP A 248 -16.13 -7.34 -6.36
CA ASP A 248 -16.87 -6.55 -7.33
C ASP A 248 -17.95 -5.69 -6.64
N ARG A 249 -18.26 -4.55 -7.24
CA ARG A 249 -19.46 -3.76 -6.94
C ARG A 249 -19.82 -2.91 -8.15
N GLY A 250 -21.06 -2.96 -8.61
CA GLY A 250 -21.52 -2.24 -9.79
C GLY A 250 -20.73 -2.61 -11.05
N TYR A 251 -20.38 -3.88 -11.20
CA TYR A 251 -19.52 -4.41 -12.28
C TYR A 251 -18.09 -3.84 -12.33
N LYS A 252 -17.64 -3.18 -11.26
CA LYS A 252 -16.26 -2.74 -11.08
C LYS A 252 -15.55 -3.63 -10.07
N GLY A 253 -14.35 -4.08 -10.42
CA GLY A 253 -13.51 -4.91 -9.55
C GLY A 253 -13.80 -6.40 -9.67
N GLY A 254 -13.41 -7.14 -8.62
CA GLY A 254 -13.27 -8.59 -8.65
C GLY A 254 -11.86 -8.98 -9.12
N PRO A 255 -11.33 -10.13 -8.66
CA PRO A 255 -10.03 -10.59 -9.08
C PRO A 255 -10.06 -10.93 -10.57
N GLU A 256 -9.05 -10.47 -11.31
CA GLU A 256 -8.82 -10.94 -12.70
C GLU A 256 -8.51 -12.44 -12.71
N ASP A 257 -8.80 -13.12 -13.82
CA ASP A 257 -8.68 -14.58 -13.94
C ASP A 257 -7.32 -15.13 -13.45
N PRO A 258 -6.15 -14.54 -13.81
CA PRO A 258 -4.85 -14.93 -13.26
C PRO A 258 -4.78 -14.93 -11.73
N ARG A 259 -5.38 -13.94 -11.09
CA ARG A 259 -5.36 -13.80 -9.62
C ARG A 259 -6.42 -14.70 -8.99
N ALA A 260 -7.59 -14.84 -9.62
CA ALA A 260 -8.71 -15.64 -9.14
C ALA A 260 -8.32 -17.11 -8.88
N LEU A 261 -7.37 -17.67 -9.64
CA LEU A 261 -6.84 -19.02 -9.43
C LEU A 261 -6.21 -19.24 -8.04
N HIS A 262 -5.69 -18.19 -7.41
CA HIS A 262 -5.09 -18.26 -6.08
C HIS A 262 -6.10 -18.18 -4.93
N PHE A 263 -7.36 -17.83 -5.22
CA PHE A 263 -8.44 -17.82 -4.24
C PHE A 263 -8.92 -19.26 -4.04
N THR A 264 -8.45 -19.89 -2.97
CA THR A 264 -8.67 -21.30 -2.65
C THR A 264 -9.42 -21.46 -1.32
N GLY A 265 -9.91 -22.66 -1.04
CA GLY A 265 -10.54 -22.97 0.25
C GLY A 265 -10.92 -24.43 0.38
N THR A 266 -11.50 -24.77 1.52
CA THR A 266 -11.72 -26.17 1.96
C THR A 266 -13.15 -26.68 1.71
N GLY A 267 -14.05 -25.86 1.15
CA GLY A 267 -15.44 -26.24 0.87
C GLY A 267 -15.73 -26.47 -0.61
N LEU A 268 -16.52 -27.49 -0.94
CA LEU A 268 -17.13 -27.65 -2.27
C LEU A 268 -18.04 -26.45 -2.54
N ALA A 269 -18.01 -25.91 -3.76
CA ALA A 269 -18.93 -24.86 -4.21
C ALA A 269 -20.36 -25.40 -4.34
N ILE A 270 -21.06 -25.52 -3.22
CA ILE A 270 -22.44 -25.98 -3.19
C ILE A 270 -23.35 -24.75 -3.11
N GLY A 271 -24.09 -24.47 -4.18
CA GLY A 271 -25.32 -23.67 -4.12
C GLY A 271 -25.27 -22.18 -4.54
N GLN A 272 -24.28 -21.74 -5.33
CA GLN A 272 -24.31 -20.39 -5.94
C GLN A 272 -24.28 -20.52 -7.48
N PRO A 273 -25.32 -20.08 -8.20
CA PRO A 273 -25.23 -19.94 -9.66
C PRO A 273 -24.16 -18.88 -9.96
N GLY A 274 -23.03 -19.31 -10.54
CA GLY A 274 -21.97 -18.41 -11.02
C GLY A 274 -20.91 -17.95 -10.00
N GLY A 275 -20.92 -18.47 -8.76
CA GLY A 275 -19.90 -18.14 -7.75
C GLY A 275 -19.08 -19.36 -7.32
N SER A 276 -17.75 -19.29 -7.39
CA SER A 276 -16.87 -20.23 -6.71
C SER A 276 -16.87 -19.93 -5.21
N ALA A 277 -17.04 -20.93 -4.35
CA ALA A 277 -17.10 -20.76 -2.88
C ALA A 277 -15.84 -20.14 -2.25
N HIS A 278 -14.79 -19.93 -3.04
CA HIS A 278 -13.51 -19.37 -2.61
C HIS A 278 -13.34 -17.90 -2.98
N LEU A 279 -14.16 -17.37 -3.90
CA LEU A 279 -14.09 -15.97 -4.32
C LEU A 279 -14.79 -15.05 -3.32
N PRO A 280 -14.28 -13.83 -3.10
CA PRO A 280 -14.95 -12.85 -2.27
C PRO A 280 -16.32 -12.49 -2.84
N PRO A 281 -17.33 -12.26 -2.00
CA PRO A 281 -18.68 -11.96 -2.47
C PRO A 281 -18.74 -10.58 -3.13
N SER A 282 -19.67 -10.42 -4.08
CA SER A 282 -20.06 -9.10 -4.55
C SER A 282 -20.54 -8.23 -3.40
N LEU A 283 -20.10 -6.97 -3.43
CA LEU A 283 -20.53 -5.95 -2.49
C LEU A 283 -21.72 -5.15 -3.02
N ASP A 284 -22.37 -5.59 -4.10
CA ASP A 284 -23.67 -5.05 -4.51
C ASP A 284 -24.66 -5.13 -3.35
N GLN A 285 -25.26 -3.98 -3.04
CA GLN A 285 -26.26 -3.82 -1.99
C GLN A 285 -25.78 -4.25 -0.59
N ALA A 286 -24.46 -4.30 -0.35
CA ALA A 286 -23.89 -4.71 0.92
C ALA A 286 -24.44 -3.89 2.12
N GLY A 287 -24.68 -2.59 1.93
CA GLY A 287 -25.29 -1.73 2.95
C GLY A 287 -26.71 -2.17 3.33
N ALA A 288 -27.56 -2.44 2.34
CA ALA A 288 -28.92 -2.91 2.57
C ALA A 288 -28.94 -4.33 3.18
N ARG A 289 -28.05 -5.22 2.72
CA ARG A 289 -27.99 -6.63 3.14
C ARG A 289 -27.44 -6.82 4.56
N LEU A 290 -26.37 -6.10 4.92
CA LEU A 290 -25.65 -6.31 6.18
C LEU A 290 -26.11 -5.35 7.28
N GLY A 291 -26.67 -4.19 6.92
CA GLY A 291 -26.96 -3.12 7.86
C GLY A 291 -25.72 -2.58 8.56
N ARG A 292 -25.91 -1.63 9.48
CA ARG A 292 -24.80 -1.00 10.22
C ARG A 292 -24.00 -2.02 11.02
N GLU A 293 -24.68 -2.83 11.82
CA GLU A 293 -24.04 -3.80 12.72
C GLU A 293 -23.21 -4.83 11.93
N GLY A 294 -23.76 -5.37 10.84
CA GLY A 294 -23.04 -6.32 9.99
C GLY A 294 -21.82 -5.71 9.31
N LEU A 295 -21.95 -4.48 8.78
CA LEU A 295 -20.82 -3.76 8.17
C LEU A 295 -19.73 -3.44 9.21
N GLU A 296 -20.09 -2.95 10.39
CA GLU A 296 -19.12 -2.65 11.45
C GLU A 296 -18.42 -3.93 11.93
N LYS A 297 -19.15 -5.03 12.08
CA LYS A 297 -18.57 -6.34 12.40
C LYS A 297 -17.55 -6.79 11.35
N ILE A 298 -17.86 -6.62 10.06
CA ILE A 298 -16.97 -7.03 8.96
C ILE A 298 -15.84 -6.01 8.71
N LEU A 299 -15.99 -4.72 9.00
CA LEU A 299 -14.92 -3.74 8.73
C LEU A 299 -14.02 -3.48 9.94
N LEU A 300 -14.53 -3.68 11.16
CA LEU A 300 -13.87 -3.29 12.40
C LEU A 300 -13.72 -4.45 13.40
N GLY A 301 -14.55 -5.50 13.26
CA GLY A 301 -14.61 -6.60 14.20
C GLY A 301 -13.60 -7.73 13.91
N PRO A 302 -13.40 -8.63 14.89
CA PRO A 302 -12.57 -9.81 14.71
C PRO A 302 -13.12 -10.69 13.58
N ARG A 303 -12.24 -11.41 12.89
CA ARG A 303 -12.66 -12.34 11.83
C ARG A 303 -13.13 -13.66 12.41
N ALA A 304 -14.25 -14.13 11.88
CA ALA A 304 -14.67 -15.51 12.05
C ALA A 304 -13.84 -16.43 11.13
N PRO A 305 -13.65 -17.70 11.52
CA PRO A 305 -13.11 -18.71 10.60
C PRO A 305 -13.93 -18.75 9.31
N ALA A 306 -13.24 -18.74 8.17
CA ALA A 306 -13.84 -18.85 6.85
C ALA A 306 -13.37 -20.13 6.15
N SER A 307 -14.19 -20.66 5.25
CA SER A 307 -13.81 -21.79 4.40
C SER A 307 -12.81 -21.41 3.31
N SER A 308 -12.65 -20.12 3.02
CA SER A 308 -11.63 -19.57 2.11
C SER A 308 -10.31 -19.39 2.85
N HIS A 309 -9.20 -19.72 2.19
CA HIS A 309 -7.85 -19.40 2.68
C HIS A 309 -7.57 -17.90 2.58
N THR A 310 -8.20 -17.21 1.62
CA THR A 310 -8.08 -15.76 1.48
C THR A 310 -8.79 -15.05 2.62
N ARG A 311 -8.07 -14.14 3.29
CA ARG A 311 -8.57 -13.43 4.46
C ARG A 311 -9.13 -12.08 4.06
N MET A 312 -10.33 -11.74 4.55
CA MET A 312 -10.84 -10.38 4.47
C MET A 312 -10.00 -9.51 5.42
N PRO A 313 -9.24 -8.53 4.90
CA PRO A 313 -8.22 -7.88 5.70
C PRO A 313 -8.81 -6.77 6.58
N LEU A 314 -8.03 -6.28 7.54
CA LEU A 314 -8.38 -5.14 8.39
C LEU A 314 -7.63 -3.89 7.93
N PHE A 315 -8.37 -2.81 7.69
CA PHE A 315 -7.80 -1.48 7.49
C PHE A 315 -7.96 -0.67 8.77
N GLY A 316 -7.14 0.38 8.94
CA GLY A 316 -7.24 1.25 10.11
C GLY A 316 -8.65 1.82 10.27
N ALA A 317 -9.21 1.70 11.48
CA ALA A 317 -10.61 2.05 11.75
C ALA A 317 -11.04 3.45 11.23
N PRO A 318 -10.23 4.52 11.35
CA PRO A 318 -10.59 5.83 10.80
C PRO A 318 -10.78 5.84 9.27
N GLN A 319 -10.18 4.89 8.55
CA GLN A 319 -10.30 4.78 7.10
C GLN A 319 -11.59 4.06 6.67
N VAL A 320 -12.13 3.14 7.47
CA VAL A 320 -13.31 2.35 7.07
C VAL A 320 -14.61 2.75 7.77
N ARG A 321 -14.56 3.48 8.88
CA ARG A 321 -15.77 3.97 9.57
C ARG A 321 -16.70 4.77 8.65
N PRO A 322 -16.23 5.78 7.87
CA PRO A 322 -17.12 6.53 6.99
C PRO A 322 -17.75 5.67 5.89
N LEU A 323 -17.06 4.60 5.46
CA LEU A 323 -17.55 3.69 4.44
C LEU A 323 -18.84 2.97 4.87
N VAL A 324 -19.03 2.72 6.18
CA VAL A 324 -20.28 2.15 6.71
C VAL A 324 -21.47 3.04 6.37
N ASP A 325 -21.36 4.33 6.67
CA ASP A 325 -22.44 5.29 6.42
C ASP A 325 -22.70 5.46 4.92
N TRP A 326 -21.62 5.53 4.12
CA TRP A 326 -21.74 5.70 2.67
C TRP A 326 -22.35 4.48 1.98
N LEU A 327 -22.01 3.26 2.40
CA LEU A 327 -22.63 2.04 1.87
C LEU A 327 -24.11 1.97 2.23
N LEU A 328 -24.47 2.26 3.49
CA LEU A 328 -25.86 2.30 3.92
C LEU A 328 -26.67 3.31 3.10
N GLU A 329 -26.14 4.52 2.92
CA GLU A 329 -26.84 5.56 2.16
C GLU A 329 -26.91 5.25 0.66
N THR A 330 -25.83 4.71 0.09
CA THR A 330 -25.79 4.34 -1.33
C THR A 330 -26.79 3.24 -1.63
N ASP A 331 -26.97 2.27 -0.74
CA ASP A 331 -27.81 1.09 -0.97
C ASP A 331 -29.27 1.27 -0.52
N LYS A 332 -29.64 2.44 0.04
CA LYS A 332 -31.03 2.75 0.39
C LYS A 332 -31.92 2.75 -0.86
N GLY A 333 -33.01 1.99 -0.81
CA GLY A 333 -34.06 2.01 -1.83
C GLY A 333 -33.70 1.33 -3.16
N MET A 334 -32.55 0.65 -3.25
CA MET A 334 -32.28 -0.21 -4.40
C MET A 334 -33.15 -1.48 -4.30
N PRO A 335 -33.82 -1.91 -5.39
CA PRO A 335 -34.54 -3.18 -5.39
C PRO A 335 -33.55 -4.33 -5.19
N ALA A 336 -33.92 -5.31 -4.37
CA ALA A 336 -33.15 -6.54 -4.20
C ALA A 336 -32.87 -7.16 -5.58
N ARG A 337 -31.60 -7.37 -5.90
CA ARG A 337 -31.17 -8.10 -7.11
C ARG A 337 -31.16 -9.60 -6.83
#